data_AF-A0A9W9UPC4-F1
#
_entry.id   AF-A0A9W9UPC4-F1
#
_cell.length_a   1.000
_cell.length_b   1.000
_cell.length_c   1.000
_cell.angle_alpha   90.00
_cell.angle_beta   90.00
_cell.angle_gamma   90.00
#
_symmetry.space_group_name_H-M   'P 1'
#
loop_
_entity.id
_entity.type
_entity.pdbx_description
1 polymer ?
#
loop_
_entity_poly.entity_id
_entity_poly.type
_entity_poly.pdbx_seq_one_letter_code
_entity_poly.pdbx_strand_id
1 'polypeptide(L)'
;MTSAAPFLPPRKFPTTGFVKIDPVEKIEEESLPFYDAEKYYPARIGEVFASRYQVVSKLGYGMSSTAWLCRDLRDHGYNTLKICIRDQRPDQEIAVSDHLDKASDHFGKGLVRLVLEQFNIPGPSGTHTCLIYQPLGMNFTELQQFCSDSKLPDDLLQRSVQLTLISLAFLHENDVVHTDISTNNILQGVQDSEVFRQIEEDEVSRPIARKITDGREIYFSRPLPLSGGLPVLSDFGEARIGKSKHRGDIMPGIYRAPEVILDMEWDEKVDIWSMGVMASSNSPYCP
;
A
#
# COMPACT_ATOMS: atom_id res chain seq x y z
N MET A 1 13.91 -35.35 -6.44
CA MET A 1 12.51 -34.90 -6.34
C MET A 1 12.29 -34.47 -4.91
N THR A 2 12.49 -33.19 -4.61
CA THR A 2 12.18 -32.60 -3.30
C THR A 2 10.67 -32.49 -3.20
N SER A 3 10.06 -33.24 -2.28
CA SER A 3 8.64 -33.10 -1.96
C SER A 3 8.38 -31.66 -1.54
N ALA A 4 7.51 -30.94 -2.25
CA ALA A 4 7.03 -29.64 -1.80
C ALA A 4 6.40 -29.80 -0.40
N ALA A 5 6.59 -28.81 0.46
CA ALA A 5 5.93 -28.79 1.76
C ALA A 5 4.39 -28.77 1.57
N PRO A 6 3.62 -29.46 2.43
CA PRO A 6 2.17 -29.47 2.32
C PRO A 6 1.60 -28.08 2.61
N PHE A 7 0.48 -27.74 1.98
CA PHE A 7 -0.24 -26.49 2.27
C PHE A 7 -0.64 -26.43 3.75
N LEU A 8 -0.54 -25.24 4.35
CA LEU A 8 -1.05 -24.99 5.70
C LEU A 8 -2.58 -25.04 5.69
N PRO A 9 -3.19 -25.60 6.73
CA PRO A 9 -4.63 -25.46 6.92
C PRO A 9 -4.98 -23.99 7.20
N PRO A 10 -6.09 -23.48 6.65
CA PRO A 10 -6.60 -22.17 7.01
C PRO A 10 -6.79 -22.05 8.53
N ARG A 11 -6.31 -20.95 9.10
CA ARG A 11 -6.49 -20.62 10.51
C ARG A 11 -7.94 -20.22 10.78
N LYS A 12 -8.46 -20.56 11.96
CA LYS A 12 -9.77 -20.08 12.41
C LYS A 12 -9.59 -18.79 13.19
N PHE A 13 -10.27 -17.72 12.75
CA PHE A 13 -10.33 -16.45 13.45
C PHE A 13 -11.63 -16.34 14.27
N PRO A 14 -11.64 -15.61 15.40
CA PRO A 14 -12.84 -15.44 16.21
C PRO A 14 -13.93 -14.68 15.46
N THR A 15 -15.17 -15.15 15.60
CA THR A 15 -16.38 -14.48 15.09
C THR A 15 -17.10 -13.67 16.18
N THR A 16 -16.51 -13.58 17.37
CA THR A 16 -17.04 -12.86 18.55
C THR A 16 -15.86 -12.26 19.34
N GLY A 17 -16.13 -11.33 20.25
CA GLY A 17 -15.09 -10.74 21.12
C GLY A 17 -14.40 -9.49 20.55
N PHE A 18 -14.75 -9.07 19.34
CA PHE A 18 -14.43 -7.74 18.82
C PHE A 18 -15.37 -6.67 19.39
N VAL A 19 -14.92 -5.43 19.38
CA VAL A 19 -15.79 -4.27 19.60
C VAL A 19 -16.65 -4.06 18.35
N LYS A 20 -17.97 -4.09 18.52
CA LYS A 20 -18.93 -3.82 17.44
C LYS A 20 -19.15 -2.32 17.30
N ILE A 21 -18.98 -1.80 16.08
CA ILE A 21 -19.20 -0.39 15.75
C ILE A 21 -20.66 -0.15 15.39
N ASP A 22 -21.17 1.04 15.71
CA ASP A 22 -22.54 1.44 15.39
C ASP A 22 -22.75 1.44 13.86
N PRO A 23 -23.79 0.76 13.34
CA PRO A 23 -24.11 0.78 11.92
C PRO A 23 -24.25 2.17 11.28
N VAL A 24 -24.60 3.22 12.04
CA VAL A 24 -24.73 4.59 11.49
C VAL A 24 -23.39 5.32 11.37
N GLU A 25 -22.38 4.88 12.11
CA GLU A 25 -21.05 5.48 12.06
C GLU A 25 -20.38 5.12 10.75
N LYS A 26 -19.87 6.12 10.03
CA LYS A 26 -19.03 5.91 8.85
C LYS A 26 -17.60 5.70 9.32
N ILE A 27 -17.03 4.55 8.98
CA ILE A 27 -15.63 4.25 9.28
C ILE A 27 -14.87 3.97 8.01
N GLU A 28 -13.55 4.19 8.06
CA GLU A 28 -12.62 3.72 7.04
C GLU A 28 -13.04 4.16 5.61
N GLU A 29 -13.17 3.23 4.66
CA GLU A 29 -13.53 3.55 3.28
C GLU A 29 -14.88 4.25 3.13
N GLU A 30 -15.80 4.11 4.10
CA GLU A 30 -17.09 4.81 4.07
C GLU A 30 -16.95 6.33 4.24
N SER A 31 -15.83 6.79 4.78
CA SER A 31 -15.51 8.21 4.95
C SER A 31 -14.95 8.85 3.68
N LEU A 32 -14.55 8.04 2.68
CA LEU A 32 -13.95 8.55 1.46
C LEU A 32 -14.98 9.26 0.57
N PRO A 33 -14.56 10.32 -0.14
CA PRO A 33 -15.37 10.92 -1.19
C PRO A 33 -15.80 9.88 -2.22
N PHE A 34 -17.05 9.97 -2.68
CA PHE A 34 -17.61 9.08 -3.70
C PHE A 34 -17.62 7.59 -3.33
N TYR A 35 -17.52 7.26 -2.03
CA TYR A 35 -17.68 5.88 -1.57
C TYR A 35 -18.99 5.27 -2.06
N ASP A 36 -18.88 4.09 -2.66
CA ASP A 36 -19.99 3.26 -3.10
C ASP A 36 -19.70 1.83 -2.67
N ALA A 37 -20.44 1.34 -1.68
CA ALA A 37 -20.24 0.01 -1.12
C ALA A 37 -20.26 -1.07 -2.22
N GLU A 38 -21.12 -0.96 -3.24
CA GLU A 38 -21.22 -1.97 -4.31
C GLU A 38 -19.95 -2.09 -5.15
N LYS A 39 -19.11 -1.06 -5.18
CA LYS A 39 -17.82 -1.10 -5.88
C LYS A 39 -16.72 -1.77 -5.09
N TYR A 40 -16.82 -1.82 -3.76
CA TYR A 40 -15.82 -2.43 -2.89
C TYR A 40 -16.15 -3.89 -2.60
N TYR A 41 -15.16 -4.78 -2.74
CA TYR A 41 -15.31 -6.18 -2.36
C TYR A 41 -15.47 -6.31 -0.84
N PRO A 42 -16.49 -7.03 -0.33
CA PRO A 42 -16.73 -7.17 1.11
C PRO A 42 -15.86 -8.29 1.71
N ALA A 43 -14.53 -8.11 1.69
CA ALA A 43 -13.58 -9.11 2.19
C ALA A 43 -13.79 -9.40 3.67
N ARG A 44 -13.61 -10.66 4.07
CA ARG A 44 -13.73 -11.08 5.47
C ARG A 44 -12.42 -11.64 6.02
N ILE A 45 -12.13 -11.32 7.28
CA ILE A 45 -11.02 -11.96 7.99
C ILE A 45 -11.25 -13.48 8.02
N GLY A 46 -10.24 -14.25 7.63
CA GLY A 46 -10.27 -15.71 7.49
C GLY A 46 -10.66 -16.22 6.10
N GLU A 47 -11.17 -15.37 5.20
CA GLU A 47 -11.45 -15.71 3.80
C GLU A 47 -10.17 -16.13 3.06
N VAL A 48 -10.27 -17.09 2.14
CA VAL A 48 -9.12 -17.63 1.39
C VAL A 48 -9.28 -17.35 -0.10
N PHE A 49 -8.36 -16.58 -0.67
CA PHE A 49 -8.30 -16.29 -2.10
C PHE A 49 -7.29 -17.16 -2.82
N ALA A 50 -7.59 -17.49 -4.08
CA ALA A 50 -6.75 -18.33 -4.94
C ALA A 50 -6.29 -19.65 -4.27
N SER A 51 -7.11 -20.17 -3.34
CA SER A 51 -6.80 -21.34 -2.51
C SER A 51 -5.46 -21.24 -1.74
N ARG A 52 -4.95 -20.03 -1.51
CA ARG A 52 -3.60 -19.78 -0.98
C ARG A 52 -3.52 -18.62 0.00
N TYR A 53 -4.16 -17.50 -0.30
CA TYR A 53 -4.00 -16.27 0.48
C TYR A 53 -5.15 -16.12 1.46
N GLN A 54 -4.90 -16.43 2.73
CA GLN A 54 -5.90 -16.29 3.78
C GLN A 54 -5.84 -14.89 4.40
N VAL A 55 -6.93 -14.13 4.37
CA VAL A 55 -7.03 -12.80 4.98
C VAL A 55 -6.82 -12.89 6.50
N VAL A 56 -5.89 -12.10 7.01
CA VAL A 56 -5.55 -12.01 8.43
C VAL A 56 -6.08 -10.72 9.03
N SER A 57 -5.74 -9.57 8.44
CA SER A 57 -6.12 -8.27 8.98
C SER A 57 -6.16 -7.22 7.90
N LYS A 58 -6.95 -6.16 8.10
CA LYS A 58 -6.97 -5.02 7.19
C LYS A 58 -5.77 -4.12 7.50
N LEU A 59 -5.04 -3.73 6.46
CA LEU A 59 -3.87 -2.85 6.56
C LEU A 59 -4.18 -1.42 6.17
N GLY A 60 -5.15 -1.23 5.27
CA GLY A 60 -5.50 0.11 4.79
C GLY A 60 -6.58 0.07 3.73
N TYR A 61 -6.91 1.26 3.24
CA TYR A 61 -7.93 1.49 2.22
C TYR A 61 -7.64 2.80 1.49
N GLY A 62 -8.16 2.90 0.27
CA GLY A 62 -8.09 4.10 -0.55
C GLY A 62 -9.27 4.14 -1.52
N MET A 63 -9.37 5.21 -2.30
CA MET A 63 -10.51 5.41 -3.22
C MET A 63 -10.65 4.31 -4.28
N SER A 64 -9.58 3.57 -4.56
CA SER A 64 -9.49 2.59 -5.63
C SER A 64 -9.36 1.14 -5.13
N SER A 65 -9.12 0.91 -3.84
CA SER A 65 -8.84 -0.44 -3.32
C SER A 65 -8.88 -0.54 -1.79
N THR A 66 -8.85 -1.78 -1.30
CA THR A 66 -8.54 -2.11 0.11
C THR A 66 -7.29 -2.97 0.18
N ALA A 67 -6.50 -2.83 1.25
CA ALA A 67 -5.26 -3.56 1.45
C ALA A 67 -5.34 -4.44 2.71
N TRP A 68 -4.88 -5.68 2.59
CA TRP A 68 -5.04 -6.72 3.60
C TRP A 68 -3.75 -7.49 3.82
N LEU A 69 -3.41 -7.79 5.06
CA LEU A 69 -2.40 -8.78 5.38
C LEU A 69 -3.02 -10.15 5.13
N CYS A 70 -2.29 -11.00 4.42
CA CYS A 70 -2.67 -12.38 4.17
C CYS A 70 -1.59 -13.34 4.63
N ARG A 71 -2.00 -14.49 5.16
CA ARG A 71 -1.15 -15.64 5.38
C ARG A 71 -1.06 -16.45 4.09
N ASP A 72 0.16 -16.74 3.64
CA ASP A 72 0.40 -17.61 2.50
C ASP A 72 0.38 -19.07 2.95
N LEU A 73 -0.69 -19.78 2.58
CA LEU A 73 -0.86 -21.18 2.95
C LEU A 73 0.11 -22.10 2.21
N ARG A 74 0.70 -21.67 1.09
CA ARG A 74 1.65 -22.47 0.31
C ARG A 74 3.09 -22.23 0.77
N ASP A 75 3.52 -20.98 0.80
CA ASP A 75 4.94 -20.61 1.01
C ASP A 75 5.25 -20.29 2.50
N HIS A 76 4.26 -20.46 3.39
CA HIS A 76 4.39 -20.38 4.85
C HIS A 76 4.84 -19.01 5.39
N GLY A 77 4.50 -17.94 4.68
CA GLY A 77 4.81 -16.56 5.05
C GLY A 77 3.59 -15.65 5.06
N TYR A 78 3.82 -14.35 4.86
CA TYR A 78 2.77 -13.35 4.75
C TYR A 78 2.95 -12.51 3.49
N ASN A 79 1.84 -11.98 2.99
CA ASN A 79 1.78 -11.07 1.87
C ASN A 79 0.80 -9.94 2.14
N THR A 80 0.90 -8.86 1.37
CA THR A 80 -0.21 -7.89 1.26
C THR A 80 -1.04 -8.22 0.04
N LEU A 81 -2.35 -8.34 0.22
CA LEU A 81 -3.36 -8.45 -0.81
C LEU A 81 -4.04 -7.08 -0.98
N LYS A 82 -3.90 -6.46 -2.15
CA LYS A 82 -4.67 -5.30 -2.58
C LYS A 82 -5.86 -5.79 -3.39
N ILE A 83 -7.08 -5.45 -2.99
CA ILE A 83 -8.31 -5.76 -3.71
C ILE A 83 -8.83 -4.47 -4.32
N CYS A 84 -8.73 -4.34 -5.65
CA CYS A 84 -9.23 -3.18 -6.37
C CYS A 84 -10.76 -3.15 -6.38
N ILE A 85 -11.33 -1.94 -6.40
CA ILE A 85 -12.76 -1.78 -6.65
C ILE A 85 -13.12 -2.29 -8.04
N ARG A 86 -14.36 -2.76 -8.24
CA ARG A 86 -14.82 -3.41 -9.48
C ARG A 86 -14.52 -2.62 -10.75
N ASP A 87 -14.67 -1.30 -10.69
CA ASP A 87 -14.58 -0.41 -11.85
C ASP A 87 -13.15 0.15 -12.06
N GLN A 88 -12.21 -0.20 -11.18
CA GLN A 88 -10.81 0.19 -11.30
C GLN A 88 -10.00 -0.94 -11.93
N ARG A 89 -9.34 -0.64 -13.05
CA ARG A 89 -8.33 -1.54 -13.63
C ARG A 89 -6.94 -1.07 -13.22
N PRO A 90 -6.15 -1.88 -12.50
CA PRO A 90 -4.79 -1.51 -12.14
C PRO A 90 -3.78 -1.79 -13.26
N ASP A 91 -4.23 -1.75 -14.54
CA ASP A 91 -3.41 -2.09 -15.72
C ASP A 91 -2.12 -1.27 -15.75
N GLN A 92 -2.17 0.00 -15.35
CA GLN A 92 -1.02 0.89 -15.26
C GLN A 92 -0.03 0.44 -14.19
N GLU A 93 -0.51 0.12 -12.98
CA GLU A 93 0.32 -0.34 -11.86
C GLU A 93 1.02 -1.66 -12.19
N ILE A 94 0.30 -2.59 -12.82
CA ILE A 94 0.84 -3.86 -13.30
C ILE A 94 1.88 -3.62 -14.39
N ALA A 95 1.59 -2.80 -15.40
CA ALA A 95 2.50 -2.53 -16.51
C ALA A 95 3.81 -1.89 -16.03
N VAL A 96 3.74 -0.94 -15.08
CA VAL A 96 4.92 -0.32 -14.47
C VAL A 96 5.71 -1.35 -13.67
N SER A 97 5.03 -2.18 -12.88
CA SER A 97 5.69 -3.24 -12.12
C SER A 97 6.43 -4.23 -13.02
N ASP A 98 5.78 -4.72 -14.08
CA ASP A 98 6.36 -5.65 -15.05
C ASP A 98 7.54 -5.04 -15.82
N HIS A 99 7.49 -3.73 -16.08
CA HIS A 99 8.56 -2.99 -16.75
C HIS A 99 9.78 -2.88 -15.84
N LEU A 100 9.59 -2.50 -14.58
CA LEU A 100 10.67 -2.37 -13.59
C LEU A 100 11.26 -3.72 -13.17
N ASP A 101 10.45 -4.79 -13.13
CA ASP A 101 10.96 -6.13 -12.80
C ASP A 101 11.93 -6.66 -13.88
N LYS A 102 11.77 -6.24 -15.13
CA LYS A 102 12.67 -6.59 -16.25
C LYS A 102 13.93 -5.71 -16.31
N ALA A 103 14.01 -4.64 -15.53
CA ALA A 103 15.17 -3.78 -15.47
C ALA A 103 16.41 -4.51 -14.94
N SER A 104 17.58 -4.01 -15.35
CA SER A 104 18.88 -4.49 -14.86
C SER A 104 19.03 -4.35 -13.35
N ASP A 105 19.99 -5.07 -12.79
CA ASP A 105 20.28 -4.98 -11.35
C ASP A 105 20.68 -3.55 -10.96
N HIS A 106 20.01 -3.03 -9.94
CA HIS A 106 20.16 -1.67 -9.44
C HIS A 106 19.71 -1.65 -7.98
N PHE A 107 20.47 -0.99 -7.09
CA PHE A 107 20.17 -1.00 -5.65
C PHE A 107 18.75 -0.47 -5.35
N GLY A 108 18.32 0.59 -6.04
CA GLY A 108 16.98 1.16 -5.94
C GLY A 108 15.84 0.21 -6.35
N LYS A 109 16.11 -0.88 -7.09
CA LYS A 109 15.12 -1.92 -7.39
C LYS A 109 14.63 -2.61 -6.12
N GLY A 110 15.51 -2.81 -5.14
CA GLY A 110 15.15 -3.35 -3.82
C GLY A 110 14.40 -2.35 -2.92
N LEU A 111 14.28 -1.10 -3.34
CA LEU A 111 13.62 -0.01 -2.61
C LEU A 111 12.31 0.44 -3.28
N VAL A 112 11.79 -0.36 -4.23
CA VAL A 112 10.47 -0.18 -4.84
C VAL A 112 9.60 -1.41 -4.61
N ARG A 113 8.30 -1.21 -4.42
CA ARG A 113 7.35 -2.29 -4.15
C ARG A 113 6.70 -2.77 -5.45
N LEU A 114 7.11 -3.93 -5.93
CA LEU A 114 6.59 -4.54 -7.16
C LEU A 114 5.45 -5.53 -6.87
N VAL A 115 4.55 -5.69 -7.84
CA VAL A 115 3.51 -6.72 -7.87
C VAL A 115 4.19 -8.09 -8.02
N LEU A 116 3.91 -9.00 -7.08
CA LEU A 116 4.42 -10.37 -7.10
C LEU A 116 3.53 -11.31 -7.89
N GLU A 117 2.21 -11.13 -7.77
CA GLU A 117 1.21 -11.97 -8.40
C GLU A 117 -0.09 -11.19 -8.58
N GLN A 118 -0.88 -11.55 -9.60
CA GLN A 118 -2.19 -10.97 -9.86
C GLN A 118 -3.21 -12.04 -10.17
N PHE A 119 -4.46 -11.83 -9.76
CA PHE A 119 -5.59 -12.70 -10.10
C PHE A 119 -6.91 -11.93 -10.01
N ASN A 120 -7.97 -12.54 -10.55
CA ASN A 120 -9.32 -11.98 -10.50
C ASN A 120 -10.22 -12.81 -9.59
N ILE A 121 -11.10 -12.14 -8.84
CA ILE A 121 -12.10 -12.78 -7.98
C ILE A 121 -13.51 -12.32 -8.33
N PRO A 122 -14.52 -13.21 -8.29
CA PRO A 122 -15.91 -12.80 -8.39
C PRO A 122 -16.37 -12.17 -7.07
N GLY A 123 -16.90 -10.96 -7.13
CA GLY A 123 -17.59 -10.29 -6.04
C GLY A 123 -19.11 -10.19 -6.28
N PRO A 124 -19.88 -9.72 -5.28
CA PRO A 124 -21.34 -9.67 -5.36
C PRO A 124 -21.86 -8.83 -6.54
N SER A 125 -21.16 -7.75 -6.88
CA SER A 125 -21.57 -6.79 -7.90
C SER A 125 -20.68 -6.81 -9.14
N GLY A 126 -19.74 -7.77 -9.26
CA GLY A 126 -18.85 -7.91 -10.43
C GLY A 126 -17.48 -8.47 -10.07
N THR A 127 -16.55 -8.45 -11.02
CA THR A 127 -15.20 -9.00 -10.84
C THR A 127 -14.25 -7.94 -10.26
N HIS A 128 -13.35 -8.36 -9.38
CA HIS A 128 -12.31 -7.51 -8.79
C HIS A 128 -10.92 -8.04 -9.16
N THR A 129 -10.01 -7.12 -9.47
CA THR A 129 -8.59 -7.45 -9.64
C THR A 129 -7.89 -7.44 -8.28
N CYS A 130 -7.11 -8.46 -8.01
CA CYS A 130 -6.32 -8.63 -6.80
C CYS A 130 -4.84 -8.62 -7.13
N LEU A 131 -4.06 -7.86 -6.37
CA LEU A 131 -2.60 -7.77 -6.50
C LEU A 131 -1.94 -8.21 -5.19
N ILE A 132 -0.92 -9.05 -5.32
CA ILE A 132 -0.11 -9.54 -4.21
C ILE A 132 1.20 -8.78 -4.19
N TYR A 133 1.59 -8.32 -2.99
CA TYR A 133 2.87 -7.66 -2.76
C TYR A 133 3.61 -8.29 -1.59
N GLN A 134 4.90 -8.00 -1.49
CA GLN A 134 5.62 -8.15 -0.23
C GLN A 134 4.91 -7.32 0.86
N PRO A 135 4.77 -7.86 2.08
CA PRO A 135 4.19 -7.09 3.17
C PRO A 135 5.20 -6.07 3.69
N LEU A 136 4.73 -4.87 4.01
CA LEU A 136 5.54 -3.77 4.53
C LEU A 136 4.92 -3.26 5.83
N GLY A 137 5.67 -2.44 6.55
CA GLY A 137 5.24 -1.73 7.74
C GLY A 137 4.37 -0.51 7.41
N MET A 138 4.23 0.36 8.41
CA MET A 138 3.48 1.61 8.30
C MET A 138 4.05 2.54 7.22
N ASN A 139 3.21 3.42 6.69
CA ASN A 139 3.67 4.51 5.84
C ASN A 139 4.33 5.63 6.67
N PHE A 140 4.98 6.58 6.01
CA PHE A 140 5.68 7.66 6.68
C PHE A 140 4.74 8.65 7.38
N THR A 141 3.52 8.82 6.89
CA THR A 141 2.48 9.63 7.57
C THR A 141 2.14 9.04 8.94
N GLU A 142 1.99 7.71 9.02
CA GLU A 142 1.77 7.00 10.27
C GLU A 142 3.01 7.04 11.18
N LEU A 143 4.20 6.84 10.61
CA LEU A 143 5.47 6.90 11.35
C LEU A 143 5.69 8.26 12.04
N GLN A 144 5.35 9.33 11.35
CA GLN A 144 5.43 10.69 11.89
C GLN A 144 4.62 10.85 13.17
N GLN A 145 3.47 10.19 13.31
CA GLN A 145 2.61 10.27 14.50
C GLN A 145 3.28 9.74 15.77
N PHE A 146 4.30 8.88 15.63
CA PHE A 146 5.10 8.38 16.76
C PHE A 146 6.27 9.30 17.14
N CYS A 147 6.49 10.36 16.37
CA CYS A 147 7.61 11.26 16.54
C CYS A 147 7.15 12.61 17.12
N SER A 148 8.08 13.31 17.77
CA SER A 148 7.82 14.65 18.32
C SER A 148 7.37 15.61 17.21
N ASP A 149 6.34 16.43 17.50
CA ASP A 149 5.73 17.39 16.57
C ASP A 149 5.27 16.80 15.23
N SER A 150 5.01 15.49 15.18
CA SER A 150 4.70 14.76 13.94
C SER A 150 5.78 14.88 12.87
N LYS A 151 7.05 14.96 13.27
CA LYS A 151 8.20 15.14 12.39
C LYS A 151 9.22 14.02 12.56
N LEU A 152 9.77 13.53 11.45
CA LEU A 152 10.86 12.56 11.50
C LEU A 152 12.10 13.23 12.10
N PRO A 153 12.87 12.54 12.97
CA PRO A 153 14.17 13.03 13.41
C PRO A 153 15.10 13.30 12.22
N ASP A 154 15.95 14.33 12.31
CA ASP A 154 16.79 14.79 11.19
C ASP A 154 17.64 13.67 10.56
N ASP A 155 18.24 12.80 11.37
CA ASP A 155 19.02 11.66 10.89
C ASP A 155 18.16 10.66 10.10
N LEU A 156 16.92 10.43 10.54
CA LEU A 156 15.98 9.54 9.87
C LEU A 156 15.46 10.17 8.58
N LEU A 157 15.13 11.47 8.62
CA LEU A 157 14.73 12.23 7.43
C LEU A 157 15.82 12.17 6.37
N GLN A 158 17.06 12.51 6.73
CA GLN A 158 18.20 12.54 5.81
C GLN A 158 18.39 11.18 5.12
N ARG A 159 18.41 10.10 5.91
CA ARG A 159 18.55 8.74 5.36
C ARG A 159 17.37 8.38 4.47
N SER A 160 16.16 8.75 4.85
CA SER A 160 14.97 8.41 4.08
C SER A 160 14.91 9.16 2.76
N VAL A 161 15.28 10.44 2.75
CA VAL A 161 15.44 11.25 1.52
C VAL A 161 16.46 10.61 0.60
N GLN A 162 17.64 10.25 1.12
CA GLN A 162 18.70 9.61 0.33
C GLN A 162 18.23 8.30 -0.31
N LEU A 163 17.60 7.43 0.46
CA LEU A 163 17.13 6.13 -0.03
C LEU A 163 15.96 6.28 -1.02
N THR A 164 15.04 7.21 -0.77
CA THR A 164 13.94 7.52 -1.70
C THR A 164 14.48 8.10 -3.02
N LEU A 165 15.49 8.96 -2.97
CA LEU A 165 16.17 9.45 -4.18
C LEU A 165 16.86 8.33 -4.96
N ILE A 166 17.38 7.30 -4.29
CA ILE A 166 17.93 6.11 -4.97
C ILE A 166 16.81 5.28 -5.63
N SER A 167 15.63 5.16 -5.00
CA SER A 167 14.44 4.58 -5.64
C SER A 167 14.03 5.40 -6.88
N LEU A 168 14.00 6.73 -6.77
CA LEU A 168 13.63 7.61 -7.90
C LEU A 168 14.65 7.52 -9.04
N ALA A 169 15.95 7.50 -8.73
CA ALA A 169 16.99 7.29 -9.75
C ALA A 169 16.76 5.98 -10.51
N PHE A 170 16.43 4.89 -9.80
CA PHE A 170 16.07 3.63 -10.44
C PHE A 170 14.86 3.76 -11.39
N LEU A 171 13.78 4.41 -10.94
CA LEU A 171 12.60 4.63 -11.77
C LEU A 171 12.95 5.44 -13.02
N HIS A 172 13.64 6.57 -12.83
CA HIS A 172 13.94 7.53 -13.89
C HIS A 172 14.92 6.96 -14.93
N GLU A 173 15.92 6.19 -14.50
CA GLU A 173 16.83 5.46 -15.39
C GLU A 173 16.13 4.38 -16.22
N ASN A 174 14.96 3.93 -15.76
CA ASN A 174 14.09 2.97 -16.45
C ASN A 174 12.85 3.63 -17.05
N ASP A 175 12.88 4.94 -17.30
CA ASP A 175 11.81 5.68 -17.98
C ASP A 175 10.46 5.61 -17.27
N VAL A 176 10.46 5.57 -15.94
CA VAL A 176 9.24 5.60 -15.12
C VAL A 176 9.21 6.88 -14.29
N VAL A 177 8.11 7.62 -14.36
CA VAL A 177 7.81 8.76 -13.47
C VAL A 177 6.72 8.33 -12.50
N HIS A 178 6.91 8.53 -11.19
CA HIS A 178 5.96 8.07 -10.17
C HIS A 178 4.70 8.96 -10.11
N THR A 179 4.88 10.28 -10.18
CA THR A 179 3.83 11.32 -10.19
C THR A 179 2.99 11.48 -8.91
N ASP A 180 3.27 10.70 -7.87
CA ASP A 180 2.52 10.71 -6.60
C ASP A 180 3.44 10.47 -5.39
N ILE A 181 4.58 11.17 -5.36
CA ILE A 181 5.51 11.07 -4.23
C ILE A 181 4.93 11.81 -3.03
N SER A 182 4.69 11.05 -1.96
CA SER A 182 4.20 11.58 -0.68
C SER A 182 4.55 10.64 0.49
N THR A 183 4.36 11.12 1.72
CA THR A 183 4.54 10.30 2.94
C THR A 183 3.58 9.11 3.03
N ASN A 184 2.48 9.09 2.28
CA ASN A 184 1.56 7.95 2.24
C ASN A 184 2.10 6.79 1.38
N ASN A 185 2.94 7.10 0.40
CA ASN A 185 3.41 6.14 -0.60
C ASN A 185 4.83 5.62 -0.32
N ILE A 186 5.45 6.06 0.78
CA ILE A 186 6.72 5.53 1.30
C ILE A 186 6.42 4.72 2.56
N LEU A 187 6.65 3.41 2.48
CA LEU A 187 6.40 2.48 3.58
C LEU A 187 7.71 2.01 4.21
N GLN A 188 7.66 1.71 5.49
CA GLN A 188 8.80 1.10 6.18
C GLN A 188 8.95 -0.36 5.76
N GLY A 189 10.16 -0.74 5.36
CA GLY A 189 10.52 -2.15 5.22
C GLY A 189 10.46 -2.88 6.55
N VAL A 190 10.27 -4.19 6.49
CA VAL A 190 10.26 -5.05 7.67
C VAL A 190 11.46 -6.00 7.62
N GLN A 191 12.27 -6.01 8.67
CA GLN A 191 13.43 -6.91 8.78
C GLN A 191 13.04 -8.28 9.34
N ASP A 192 12.08 -8.32 10.27
CA ASP A 192 11.64 -9.54 10.94
C ASP A 192 10.17 -9.82 10.63
N SER A 193 9.92 -10.88 9.86
CA SER A 193 8.56 -11.32 9.50
C SER A 193 7.72 -11.74 10.70
N GLU A 194 8.34 -11.98 11.85
CA GLU A 194 7.68 -12.28 13.12
C GLU A 194 6.64 -11.21 13.50
N VAL A 195 6.84 -9.97 13.05
CA VAL A 195 5.89 -8.88 13.24
C VAL A 195 4.50 -9.20 12.66
N PHE A 196 4.45 -9.87 11.50
CA PHE A 196 3.19 -10.24 10.85
C PHE A 196 2.57 -11.47 11.51
N ARG A 197 3.41 -12.36 12.06
CA ARG A 197 2.94 -13.46 12.91
C ARG A 197 2.26 -12.92 14.17
N GLN A 198 2.87 -11.92 14.82
CA GLN A 198 2.26 -11.29 15.98
C GLN A 198 0.93 -10.61 15.63
N ILE A 199 0.81 -9.97 14.45
CA ILE A 199 -0.47 -9.42 13.99
C ILE A 199 -1.54 -10.52 13.84
N GLU A 200 -1.17 -11.69 13.31
CA GLU A 200 -2.07 -12.83 13.20
C GLU A 200 -2.52 -13.35 14.59
N GLU A 201 -1.58 -13.50 15.53
CA GLU A 201 -1.88 -13.90 16.91
C GLU A 201 -2.75 -12.86 17.64
N ASP A 202 -2.50 -11.58 17.39
CA ASP A 202 -3.28 -10.47 17.92
C ASP A 202 -4.70 -10.48 17.38
N GLU A 203 -4.92 -10.80 16.10
CA GLU A 203 -6.28 -10.91 15.57
C GLU A 203 -7.05 -12.08 16.21
N VAL A 204 -6.35 -13.14 16.60
CA VAL A 204 -6.95 -14.31 17.27
C VAL A 204 -7.25 -14.03 18.74
N SER A 205 -6.36 -13.34 19.43
CA SER A 205 -6.50 -13.06 20.86
C SER A 205 -7.30 -11.79 21.16
N ARG A 206 -7.20 -10.79 20.28
CA ARG A 206 -7.85 -9.48 20.34
C ARG A 206 -8.37 -9.07 18.95
N PRO A 207 -9.50 -9.65 18.52
CA PRO A 207 -10.12 -9.35 17.23
C PRO A 207 -10.34 -7.86 17.00
N ILE A 208 -10.00 -7.37 15.81
CA ILE A 208 -10.12 -5.94 15.51
C ILE A 208 -11.58 -5.50 15.51
N ALA A 209 -11.81 -4.28 15.99
CA ALA A 209 -13.12 -3.64 15.96
C ALA A 209 -13.65 -3.57 14.52
N ARG A 210 -14.95 -3.87 14.37
CA ARG A 210 -15.58 -3.92 13.05
C ARG A 210 -17.06 -3.55 13.12
N LYS A 211 -17.51 -2.95 12.04
CA LYS A 211 -18.91 -2.70 11.74
C LYS A 211 -19.47 -3.90 11.00
N ILE A 212 -20.67 -4.32 11.40
CA ILE A 212 -21.40 -5.40 10.72
C ILE A 212 -22.75 -4.82 10.27
N THR A 213 -22.94 -4.79 8.96
CA THR A 213 -24.20 -4.43 8.31
C THR A 213 -24.75 -5.64 7.55
N ASP A 214 -25.93 -5.49 6.95
CA ASP A 214 -26.52 -6.59 6.19
C ASP A 214 -25.63 -6.99 5.00
N GLY A 215 -25.05 -8.19 5.07
CA GLY A 215 -24.16 -8.74 4.04
C GLY A 215 -22.70 -8.25 4.05
N ARG A 216 -22.31 -7.27 4.87
CA ARG A 216 -20.95 -6.69 4.85
C ARG A 216 -20.34 -6.51 6.24
N GLU A 217 -19.03 -6.74 6.30
CA GLU A 217 -18.20 -6.40 7.44
C GLU A 217 -17.18 -5.33 7.00
N ILE A 218 -17.04 -4.27 7.80
CA ILE A 218 -16.04 -3.22 7.58
C ILE A 218 -15.16 -3.18 8.83
N TYR A 219 -13.87 -3.35 8.64
CA TYR A 219 -12.89 -3.52 9.72
C TYR A 219 -12.09 -2.23 9.84
N PHE A 220 -11.76 -1.85 11.08
CA PHE A 220 -10.70 -0.88 11.29
C PHE A 220 -9.37 -1.44 10.78
N SER A 221 -8.56 -0.59 10.16
CA SER A 221 -7.20 -0.94 9.77
C SER A 221 -6.36 -1.15 11.04
N ARG A 222 -5.62 -2.25 11.09
CA ARG A 222 -4.83 -2.59 12.27
C ARG A 222 -3.53 -1.80 12.26
N PRO A 223 -3.21 -1.04 13.33
CA PRO A 223 -1.94 -0.33 13.41
C PRO A 223 -0.77 -1.31 13.29
N LEU A 224 0.13 -1.01 12.36
CA LEU A 224 1.38 -1.75 12.21
C LEU A 224 2.37 -1.26 13.28
N PRO A 225 3.17 -2.16 13.89
CA PRO A 225 4.19 -1.74 14.83
C PRO A 225 5.38 -1.09 14.10
N LEU A 226 6.19 -0.35 14.85
CA LEU A 226 7.43 0.23 14.33
C LEU A 226 8.35 -0.86 13.78
N SER A 227 8.90 -0.62 12.60
CA SER A 227 9.81 -1.53 11.92
C SER A 227 11.10 -0.81 11.53
N GLY A 228 12.22 -1.54 11.58
CA GLY A 228 13.56 -0.99 11.35
C GLY A 228 14.09 -1.16 9.92
N GLY A 229 13.25 -1.56 8.96
CA GLY A 229 13.68 -1.74 7.58
C GLY A 229 13.80 -0.43 6.80
N LEU A 230 14.42 -0.53 5.62
CA LEU A 230 14.63 0.61 4.74
C LEU A 230 13.29 1.12 4.18
N PRO A 231 13.15 2.42 3.87
CA PRO A 231 11.99 2.93 3.16
C PRO A 231 11.85 2.25 1.80
N VAL A 232 10.62 1.91 1.46
CA VAL A 232 10.24 1.30 0.19
C VAL A 232 9.18 2.18 -0.46
N LEU A 233 9.46 2.64 -1.66
CA LEU A 233 8.54 3.42 -2.48
C LEU A 233 7.47 2.50 -3.07
N SER A 234 6.21 2.92 -3.07
CA SER A 234 5.07 2.09 -3.44
C SER A 234 3.96 2.89 -4.11
N ASP A 235 2.95 2.16 -4.60
CA ASP A 235 1.78 2.68 -5.30
C ASP A 235 2.12 3.34 -6.65
N PHE A 236 2.22 2.48 -7.66
CA PHE A 236 2.48 2.89 -9.04
C PHE A 236 1.20 3.08 -9.85
N GLY A 237 0.03 3.23 -9.19
CA GLY A 237 -1.26 3.42 -9.86
C GLY A 237 -1.30 4.64 -10.78
N GLU A 238 -0.62 5.72 -10.39
CA GLU A 238 -0.52 6.96 -11.15
C GLU A 238 0.79 7.11 -11.94
N ALA A 239 1.72 6.17 -11.82
CA ALA A 239 2.98 6.26 -12.52
C ALA A 239 2.81 6.25 -14.05
N ARG A 240 3.78 6.80 -14.78
CA ARG A 240 3.81 6.82 -16.26
C ARG A 240 5.12 6.24 -16.77
N ILE A 241 5.05 5.53 -17.89
CA ILE A 241 6.21 4.97 -18.59
C ILE A 241 6.50 5.82 -19.83
N GLY A 242 7.76 6.18 -20.05
CA GLY A 242 8.27 6.82 -21.26
C GLY A 242 9.21 8.00 -20.99
N LYS A 243 10.04 8.32 -21.99
CA LYS A 243 10.95 9.49 -22.00
C LYS A 243 10.30 10.76 -22.54
N SER A 244 9.11 10.65 -23.12
CA SER A 244 8.43 11.78 -23.74
C SER A 244 7.85 12.68 -22.65
N LYS A 245 7.90 13.98 -22.88
CA LYS A 245 7.14 14.92 -22.07
C LYS A 245 5.67 14.55 -22.03
N HIS A 246 5.09 14.65 -20.84
CA HIS A 246 3.70 14.34 -20.58
C HIS A 246 2.92 15.63 -20.33
N ARG A 247 1.58 15.56 -20.39
CA ARG A 247 0.64 16.59 -19.95
C ARG A 247 -0.51 15.92 -19.21
N GLY A 248 -1.23 16.68 -18.40
CA GLY A 248 -2.38 16.20 -17.64
C GLY A 248 -2.25 16.43 -16.13
N ASP A 249 -3.35 16.22 -15.43
CA ASP A 249 -3.46 16.41 -13.99
C ASP A 249 -2.87 15.21 -13.24
N ILE A 250 -1.79 15.46 -12.53
CA ILE A 250 -1.08 14.50 -11.68
C ILE A 250 -0.74 15.18 -10.35
N MET A 251 -0.24 14.40 -9.40
CA MET A 251 0.24 14.85 -8.10
C MET A 251 -0.86 15.41 -7.17
N PRO A 252 -0.88 15.00 -5.90
CA PRO A 252 -1.77 15.55 -4.89
C PRO A 252 -1.43 17.02 -4.60
N GLY A 253 -2.45 17.81 -4.26
CA GLY A 253 -2.40 19.28 -4.27
C GLY A 253 -1.15 19.90 -3.65
N ILE A 254 -0.81 19.58 -2.40
CA ILE A 254 0.34 20.20 -1.71
C ILE A 254 1.70 19.81 -2.29
N TYR A 255 1.78 18.68 -3.01
CA TYR A 255 3.02 18.15 -3.59
C TYR A 255 3.20 18.53 -5.06
N ARG A 256 2.20 19.19 -5.65
CA ARG A 256 2.11 19.43 -7.09
C ARG A 256 3.16 20.43 -7.58
N ALA A 257 3.85 20.05 -8.66
CA ALA A 257 4.86 20.87 -9.29
C ALA A 257 4.25 22.06 -10.04
N PRO A 258 4.95 23.21 -10.13
CA PRO A 258 4.43 24.41 -10.77
C PRO A 258 4.10 24.20 -12.26
N GLU A 259 4.89 23.42 -12.99
CA GLU A 259 4.62 23.06 -14.38
C GLU A 259 3.29 22.30 -14.53
N VAL A 260 2.92 21.45 -13.57
CA VAL A 260 1.62 20.76 -13.58
C VAL A 260 0.49 21.73 -13.25
N ILE A 261 0.68 22.63 -12.28
CA ILE A 261 -0.31 23.68 -11.94
C ILE A 261 -0.61 24.58 -13.14
N LEU A 262 0.41 24.88 -13.93
CA LEU A 262 0.32 25.75 -15.11
C LEU A 262 -0.10 25.01 -16.39
N ASP A 263 -0.50 23.73 -16.30
CA ASP A 263 -0.81 22.87 -17.45
C ASP A 263 0.31 22.83 -18.50
N MET A 264 1.56 22.93 -18.05
CA MET A 264 2.72 22.82 -18.92
C MET A 264 3.08 21.34 -19.14
N GLU A 265 3.95 21.11 -20.11
CA GLU A 265 4.59 19.81 -20.26
C GLU A 265 5.50 19.53 -19.07
N TRP A 266 5.46 18.28 -18.59
CA TRP A 266 6.24 17.82 -17.45
C TRP A 266 6.97 16.51 -17.76
N ASP A 267 8.00 16.22 -16.97
CA ASP A 267 8.86 15.03 -17.07
C ASP A 267 9.16 14.48 -15.66
N GLU A 268 10.21 13.67 -15.51
CA GLU A 268 10.56 13.01 -14.25
C GLU A 268 10.90 13.99 -13.11
N LYS A 269 11.17 15.27 -13.41
CA LYS A 269 11.52 16.27 -12.40
C LYS A 269 10.38 16.62 -11.46
N VAL A 270 9.13 16.30 -11.81
CA VAL A 270 7.99 16.46 -10.91
C VAL A 270 8.14 15.62 -9.64
N ASP A 271 8.73 14.43 -9.73
CA ASP A 271 8.99 13.58 -8.55
C ASP A 271 10.04 14.21 -7.63
N ILE A 272 11.05 14.87 -8.22
CA ILE A 272 12.10 15.57 -7.46
C ILE A 272 11.51 16.79 -6.75
N TRP A 273 10.58 17.50 -7.39
CA TRP A 273 9.82 18.58 -6.75
C TRP A 273 9.06 18.07 -5.52
N SER A 274 8.24 17.02 -5.68
CA SER A 274 7.49 16.44 -4.56
C SER A 274 8.38 15.95 -3.43
N MET A 275 9.54 15.35 -3.75
CA MET A 275 10.53 14.95 -2.76
C MET A 275 11.08 16.16 -1.99
N GLY A 276 11.34 17.28 -2.67
CA GLY A 276 11.73 18.54 -2.05
C GLY A 276 10.67 19.08 -1.09
N VAL A 277 9.40 19.11 -1.52
CA VAL A 277 8.26 19.54 -0.69
C VAL A 277 8.09 18.64 0.53
N MET A 278 8.17 17.33 0.35
CA MET A 278 8.08 16.37 1.45
C MET A 278 9.19 16.58 2.47
N ALA A 279 10.43 16.75 2.02
CA ALA A 279 11.55 17.05 2.92
C ALA A 279 11.39 18.39 3.66
N SER A 280 10.87 19.42 2.99
CA SER A 280 10.68 20.75 3.60
C SER A 280 9.52 20.80 4.59
N SER A 281 8.46 20.01 4.39
CA SER A 281 7.35 19.91 5.35
C SER A 281 7.78 19.37 6.72
N ASN A 282 8.92 18.66 6.79
CA ASN A 282 9.53 18.22 8.03
C ASN A 282 10.38 19.31 8.70
N SER A 283 10.65 20.43 8.02
CA SER A 283 11.45 21.55 8.54
C SER A 283 10.59 22.51 9.39
N PRO A 284 11.10 23.04 10.51
CA PRO A 284 10.42 24.08 11.28
C PRO A 284 10.39 25.47 10.59
N TYR A 285 11.03 25.62 9.43
CA TYR A 285 11.20 26.91 8.74
C TYR A 285 10.38 27.07 7.44
N CYS A 286 9.50 26.12 7.12
CA CYS A 286 8.56 26.25 6.00
C CYS A 286 7.16 26.63 6.54
N PRO A 287 6.57 27.77 6.11
CA PRO A 287 5.25 28.20 6.54
C PRO A 287 4.11 27.32 6.01
#